data_AF-Q172V2-F1
#
_entry.id   AF-Q172V2-F1
#
_cell.length_a   1.000
_cell.length_b   1.000
_cell.length_c   1.000
_cell.angle_alpha   90.00
_cell.angle_beta   90.00
_cell.angle_gamma   90.00
#
_symmetry.space_group_name_H-M   'P 1'
#
loop_
_entity.id
_entity.type
_entity.pdbx_description
1 polymer ?
#
loop_
_entity_poly.entity_id
_entity_poly.type
_entity_poly.pdbx_seq_one_letter_code
_entity_poly.pdbx_strand_id
1 'polypeptide(L)'
;MRISRHVDVSKTVFHVAFVAMAVSVAQVTTEDCGQEELVQCTKPLQVLSATSELSFVTKKEELDKLCPDLHAGLHCIRSYTRRCMNIHQREHFNKLYHGTHEVIHELCQEGPYQEGTYNQNPT
;
A
#
# COMPACT_ATOMS: atom_id res chain seq x y z
N MET A 1 -65.09 -26.95 -20.01
CA MET A 1 -64.54 -25.60 -20.21
C MET A 1 -63.12 -25.57 -19.65
N ARG A 2 -62.10 -25.84 -20.47
CA ARG A 2 -60.69 -25.80 -20.04
C ARG A 2 -60.19 -24.36 -20.18
N ILE A 3 -60.06 -23.67 -19.06
CA ILE A 3 -59.56 -22.30 -18.99
C ILE A 3 -58.06 -22.35 -19.27
N SER A 4 -57.66 -21.66 -20.34
CA SER A 4 -56.28 -21.54 -20.83
C SER A 4 -55.33 -20.95 -19.77
N ARG A 5 -54.84 -21.78 -18.84
CA ARG A 5 -53.73 -21.48 -17.90
C ARG A 5 -52.35 -21.65 -18.55
N HIS A 6 -52.25 -21.49 -19.87
CA HIS A 6 -51.00 -21.70 -20.61
C HIS A 6 -50.34 -20.38 -21.06
N VAL A 7 -51.03 -19.25 -20.92
CA VAL A 7 -50.52 -17.92 -21.28
C VAL A 7 -50.43 -17.12 -20.00
N ASP A 8 -49.31 -17.22 -19.31
CA ASP A 8 -48.72 -16.16 -18.46
C ASP A 8 -47.50 -16.63 -17.68
N VAL A 9 -47.30 -17.95 -17.54
CA VAL A 9 -46.09 -18.52 -16.90
C VAL A 9 -44.84 -18.23 -17.74
N SER A 10 -44.93 -18.38 -19.06
CA SER A 10 -43.79 -18.11 -19.96
C SER A 10 -43.38 -16.63 -19.91
N LYS A 11 -44.33 -15.70 -20.04
CA LYS A 11 -44.06 -14.25 -19.97
C LYS A 11 -43.50 -13.83 -18.61
N THR A 12 -44.07 -14.32 -17.52
CA THR A 12 -43.56 -14.02 -16.17
C THR A 12 -42.16 -14.58 -15.95
N VAL A 13 -41.86 -15.79 -16.42
CA VAL A 13 -40.50 -16.36 -16.34
C VAL A 13 -39.50 -15.53 -17.16
N PHE A 14 -39.85 -15.12 -18.39
CA PHE A 14 -38.99 -14.25 -19.20
C PHE A 14 -38.76 -12.89 -18.55
N HIS A 15 -39.79 -12.28 -17.96
CA HIS A 15 -39.65 -11.02 -17.23
C HIS A 15 -38.79 -11.17 -15.97
N VAL A 16 -39.00 -12.21 -15.18
CA VAL A 16 -38.20 -12.47 -13.97
C VAL A 16 -36.75 -12.76 -14.34
N ALA A 17 -36.50 -13.53 -15.40
CA ALA A 17 -35.15 -13.78 -15.91
C ALA A 17 -34.46 -12.51 -16.43
N PHE A 18 -35.18 -11.64 -17.15
CA PHE A 18 -34.65 -10.38 -17.66
C PHE A 18 -34.33 -9.39 -16.53
N VAL A 19 -35.20 -9.31 -15.53
CA VAL A 19 -34.97 -8.50 -14.32
C VAL A 19 -33.79 -9.04 -13.51
N ALA A 20 -33.67 -10.37 -13.34
CA ALA A 20 -32.54 -10.97 -12.64
C ALA A 20 -31.20 -10.73 -13.37
N MET A 21 -31.19 -10.76 -14.71
CA MET A 21 -30.00 -10.51 -15.53
C MET A 21 -29.57 -9.03 -15.50
N ALA A 22 -30.50 -8.08 -15.36
CA ALA A 22 -30.18 -6.66 -15.20
C ALA A 22 -29.59 -6.32 -13.82
N VAL A 23 -29.79 -7.18 -12.81
CA VAL A 23 -29.35 -6.98 -11.41
C VAL A 23 -27.93 -7.50 -11.15
N SER A 24 -27.25 -8.12 -12.12
CA SER A 24 -25.81 -8.38 -12.02
C SER A 24 -25.00 -7.11 -12.29
N VAL A 25 -25.17 -6.12 -11.43
CA VAL A 25 -24.29 -4.96 -11.34
C VAL A 25 -22.94 -5.48 -10.86
N ALA A 26 -21.92 -5.33 -11.70
CA ALA A 26 -20.55 -5.65 -11.38
C ALA A 26 -20.20 -5.09 -9.99
N GLN A 27 -19.67 -5.95 -9.11
CA GLN A 27 -19.07 -5.49 -7.87
C GLN A 27 -17.83 -4.67 -8.23
N VAL A 28 -18.04 -3.37 -8.49
CA VAL A 28 -16.95 -2.40 -8.50
C VAL A 28 -16.55 -2.28 -7.04
N THR A 29 -15.48 -2.97 -6.65
CA THR A 29 -14.81 -2.69 -5.38
C THR A 29 -14.33 -1.25 -5.48
N THR A 30 -15.09 -0.31 -4.93
CA THR A 30 -14.62 1.06 -4.74
C THR A 30 -13.43 0.97 -3.80
N GLU A 31 -12.23 1.14 -4.34
CA GLU A 31 -11.02 1.26 -3.53
C GLU A 31 -11.17 2.54 -2.71
N ASP A 32 -11.24 2.38 -1.38
CA ASP A 32 -11.40 3.51 -0.47
C ASP A 32 -10.06 4.25 -0.34
N CYS A 33 -9.90 5.29 -1.15
CA CYS A 33 -8.68 6.09 -1.25
C CYS A 33 -8.66 7.23 -0.24
N GLY A 34 -8.91 6.90 1.04
CA GLY A 34 -8.90 7.84 2.13
C GLY A 34 -7.49 8.32 2.48
N GLN A 35 -7.37 9.59 2.90
CA GLN A 35 -6.13 10.10 3.47
C GLN A 35 -5.70 9.33 4.73
N GLU A 36 -6.65 8.70 5.42
CA GLU A 36 -6.38 7.87 6.59
C GLU A 36 -5.42 6.72 6.28
N GLU A 37 -5.56 6.03 5.13
CA GLU A 37 -4.67 4.93 4.76
C GLU A 37 -3.24 5.45 4.59
N LEU A 38 -3.09 6.58 3.91
CA LEU A 38 -1.79 7.21 3.71
C LEU A 38 -1.17 7.66 5.05
N VAL A 39 -1.96 8.23 5.96
CA VAL A 39 -1.49 8.58 7.30
C VAL A 39 -1.02 7.33 8.05
N GLN A 40 -1.74 6.21 7.98
CA GLN A 40 -1.30 4.94 8.58
C GLN A 40 0.02 4.45 7.99
N CYS A 41 0.20 4.55 6.67
CA CYS A 41 1.44 4.14 6.01
C CYS A 41 2.66 4.97 6.49
N THR A 42 2.46 6.23 6.90
CA THR A 42 3.55 7.11 7.34
C THR A 42 3.93 6.96 8.82
N LYS A 43 3.10 6.30 9.65
CA LYS A 43 3.38 6.15 11.08
C LYS A 43 4.75 5.54 11.39
N PRO A 44 5.19 4.46 10.72
CA PRO A 44 6.54 3.91 10.96
C PRO A 44 7.65 4.91 10.58
N LEU A 45 7.41 5.74 9.57
CA LEU A 45 8.36 6.73 9.06
C LEU A 45 8.49 7.95 9.97
N GLN A 46 7.47 8.25 10.78
CA GLN A 46 7.51 9.34 11.75
C GLN A 46 8.58 9.14 12.81
N VAL A 47 8.93 7.89 13.13
CA VAL A 47 10.03 7.58 14.05
C VAL A 47 11.35 8.14 13.53
N LEU A 48 11.57 8.14 12.21
CA LEU A 48 12.77 8.73 11.59
C LEU A 48 12.72 10.25 11.50
N SER A 49 11.52 10.83 11.46
CA SER A 49 11.32 12.29 11.33
C SER A 49 11.31 13.00 12.70
N ALA A 50 10.87 12.32 13.75
CA ALA A 50 10.93 12.81 15.13
C ALA A 50 12.35 12.78 15.70
N THR A 51 13.23 11.97 15.11
CA THR A 51 14.67 11.93 15.41
C THR A 51 15.41 12.95 14.54
N SER A 52 15.01 14.22 14.57
CA SER A 52 15.74 15.34 13.93
C SER A 52 17.23 15.38 14.31
N GLU A 53 17.59 14.68 15.40
CA GLU A 53 18.92 14.22 15.72
C GLU A 53 19.12 12.78 15.19
N LEU A 54 19.62 12.65 13.96
CA LEU A 54 20.35 11.45 13.51
C LEU A 54 21.68 11.31 14.30
N SER A 55 21.70 11.62 15.60
CA SER A 55 22.89 11.52 16.43
C SER A 55 23.10 10.06 16.83
N PHE A 56 23.62 9.26 15.89
CA PHE A 56 24.64 8.22 16.15
C PHE A 56 24.28 7.06 17.12
N VAL A 57 23.09 7.05 17.73
CA VAL A 57 22.77 6.25 18.94
C VAL A 57 21.35 5.64 18.89
N THR A 58 20.78 5.38 17.72
CA THR A 58 20.00 4.14 17.63
C THR A 58 21.04 3.06 17.40
N LYS A 59 21.33 2.26 18.43
CA LYS A 59 22.24 1.11 18.29
C LYS A 59 21.79 0.37 17.03
N LYS A 60 22.72 -0.04 16.16
CA LYS A 60 22.40 -0.80 14.94
C LYS A 60 21.33 -1.88 15.19
N GLU A 61 21.38 -2.53 16.35
CA GLU A 61 20.39 -3.50 16.81
C GLU A 61 18.95 -2.96 16.95
N GLU A 62 18.76 -1.72 17.40
CA GLU A 62 17.45 -1.06 17.48
C GLU A 62 16.97 -0.66 16.08
N LEU A 63 17.86 -0.20 15.21
CA LEU A 63 17.52 0.12 13.82
C LEU A 63 17.13 -1.14 13.03
N ASP A 64 17.89 -2.24 13.18
CA ASP A 64 17.60 -3.54 12.57
C ASP A 64 16.20 -4.06 12.96
N LYS A 65 15.75 -3.78 14.19
CA LYS A 65 14.39 -4.12 14.65
C LYS A 65 13.30 -3.24 14.03
N LEU A 66 13.62 -2.00 13.64
CA LEU A 66 12.69 -1.06 13.02
C LEU A 66 12.59 -1.21 11.49
N CYS A 67 13.63 -1.73 10.86
CA CYS A 67 13.69 -1.89 9.40
C CYS A 67 12.50 -2.66 8.77
N PRO A 68 11.98 -3.74 9.37
CA PRO A 68 10.77 -4.39 8.87
C PRO A 68 9.55 -3.44 8.79
N ASP A 69 9.35 -2.61 9.81
CA ASP A 69 8.23 -1.67 9.88
C ASP A 69 8.40 -0.50 8.89
N LEU A 70 9.64 -0.04 8.71
CA LEU A 70 9.99 0.99 7.73
C LEU A 70 9.74 0.50 6.30
N HIS A 71 10.18 -0.72 5.97
CA HIS A 71 9.91 -1.34 4.68
C HIS A 71 8.42 -1.61 4.48
N ALA A 72 7.69 -2.02 5.52
CA ALA A 72 6.24 -2.19 5.47
C ALA A 72 5.53 -0.85 5.17
N GLY A 73 5.95 0.24 5.80
CA GLY A 73 5.47 1.60 5.53
C GLY A 73 5.71 2.01 4.06
N LEU A 74 6.93 1.83 3.54
CA LEU A 74 7.25 2.11 2.15
C LEU A 74 6.41 1.27 1.17
N HIS A 75 6.20 -0.01 1.48
CA HIS A 75 5.36 -0.89 0.67
C HIS A 75 3.88 -0.43 0.69
N CYS A 76 3.37 -0.03 1.86
CA CYS A 76 2.04 0.54 2.03
C CYS A 76 1.84 1.77 1.14
N ILE A 77 2.77 2.73 1.21
CA ILE A 77 2.76 3.94 0.36
C ILE A 77 2.78 3.58 -1.14
N ARG A 78 3.63 2.62 -1.53
CA ARG A 78 3.69 2.16 -2.93
C ARG A 78 2.40 1.50 -3.41
N SER A 79 1.73 0.76 -2.53
CA SER A 79 0.42 0.17 -2.82
C SER A 79 -0.64 1.25 -2.98
N TYR A 80 -0.73 2.18 -2.02
CA TYR A 80 -1.66 3.32 -2.05
C TYR A 80 -1.50 4.14 -3.33
N THR A 81 -0.28 4.53 -3.68
CA THR A 81 0.00 5.32 -4.90
C THR A 81 -0.32 4.57 -6.20
N ARG A 82 -0.33 3.24 -6.20
CA ARG A 82 -0.75 2.46 -7.39
C ARG A 82 -2.26 2.37 -7.55
N ARG A 83 -2.97 2.28 -6.43
CA ARG A 83 -4.44 2.12 -6.38
C ARG A 83 -5.16 3.46 -6.50
N CYS A 84 -4.64 4.48 -5.81
CA CYS A 84 -5.37 5.71 -5.52
C CYS A 84 -4.89 6.95 -6.29
N MET A 85 -3.81 6.84 -7.07
CA MET A 85 -3.26 7.98 -7.81
C MET A 85 -3.18 7.70 -9.31
N ASN A 86 -3.44 8.73 -10.10
CA ASN A 86 -3.14 8.70 -11.53
C ASN A 86 -1.62 8.85 -11.77
N ILE A 87 -1.19 8.67 -13.02
CA ILE A 87 0.24 8.67 -13.39
C ILE A 87 0.95 9.96 -12.95
N HIS A 88 0.34 11.13 -13.16
CA HIS A 88 0.94 12.42 -12.80
C HIS A 88 1.03 12.62 -11.28
N GLN A 89 -0.02 12.26 -10.55
CA GLN A 89 -0.02 12.30 -9.08
C GLN A 89 1.04 11.35 -8.51
N ARG A 90 1.15 10.14 -9.06
CA ARG A 90 2.14 9.15 -8.66
C ARG A 90 3.57 9.62 -8.94
N GLU A 91 3.83 10.22 -10.10
CA GLU A 91 5.15 10.77 -10.42
C GLU A 91 5.55 11.90 -9.46
N HIS A 92 4.63 12.82 -9.18
CA HIS A 92 4.88 13.89 -8.23
C HIS A 92 5.14 13.34 -6.83
N PHE A 93 4.31 12.40 -6.39
CA PHE A 93 4.43 11.77 -5.08
C PHE A 93 5.73 10.96 -4.95
N ASN A 94 6.11 10.20 -5.98
CA ASN A 94 7.36 9.43 -5.99
C ASN A 94 8.58 10.32 -5.84
N LYS A 95 8.57 11.53 -6.43
CA LYS A 95 9.66 12.51 -6.25
C LYS A 95 9.76 12.97 -4.80
N LEU A 96 8.63 13.20 -4.13
CA LEU A 96 8.61 13.62 -2.72
C LEU A 96 9.16 12.54 -1.79
N TYR A 97 8.83 11.27 -2.05
CA TYR A 97 9.23 10.15 -1.20
C TYR A 97 10.55 9.47 -1.61
N HIS A 98 11.19 9.94 -2.68
CA HIS A 98 12.43 9.36 -3.18
C HIS A 98 13.53 9.41 -2.12
N GLY A 99 13.77 10.58 -1.51
CA GLY A 99 14.78 10.73 -0.47
C GLY A 99 14.48 9.89 0.78
N THR A 100 13.21 9.74 1.16
CA THR A 100 12.81 8.84 2.27
C THR A 100 13.12 7.39 1.96
N HIS A 101 12.90 6.95 0.72
CA HIS A 101 13.23 5.60 0.28
C HIS A 101 14.75 5.36 0.29
N GLU A 102 15.54 6.33 -0.17
CA GLU A 102 17.02 6.25 -0.17
C GLU A 102 17.57 6.15 1.26
N VAL A 103 17.14 7.04 2.16
CA VAL A 103 17.59 7.03 3.56
C VAL A 103 17.25 5.71 4.25
N ILE A 104 16.05 5.18 4.06
CA ILE A 104 15.66 3.89 4.66
C ILE A 104 16.48 2.75 4.07
N HIS A 105 16.77 2.80 2.77
CA HIS A 105 17.62 1.81 2.13
C HIS A 105 19.04 1.84 2.71
N GLU A 106 19.63 3.01 2.87
CA GLU A 106 20.97 3.17 3.46
C GLU A 106 21.02 2.73 4.94
N LEU A 107 19.96 3.00 5.70
CA LEU A 107 19.85 2.63 7.11
C LEU A 107 19.65 1.11 7.30
N CYS A 108 18.87 0.48 6.43
CA CYS A 108 18.41 -0.90 6.59
C CYS A 108 19.13 -1.94 5.72
N GLN A 109 19.91 -1.51 4.73
CA GLN A 109 20.71 -2.41 3.93
C GLN A 109 22.07 -2.63 4.58
N GLU A 110 22.51 -3.89 4.65
CA GLU A 110 23.85 -4.22 5.13
C GLU A 110 24.91 -3.69 4.15
N GLY A 111 25.59 -2.61 4.56
CA GLY A 111 26.78 -2.05 3.91
C GLY A 111 27.90 -1.90 4.94
N PRO A 112 29.14 -1.55 4.53
CA PRO A 112 30.34 -1.53 5.39
C PRO A 112 30.27 -0.58 6.61
N TYR A 113 29.17 0.16 6.79
CA TYR A 113 28.86 0.89 8.02
C TYR A 113 28.37 0.02 9.17
N GLN A 114 28.09 -1.26 8.91
CA GLN A 114 27.64 -2.23 9.89
C GLN A 114 28.79 -3.07 10.50
N GLU A 115 29.99 -2.97 9.93
CA GLU A 115 31.21 -3.60 10.44
C GLU A 115 32.14 -2.56 11.07
N GLY A 116 31.68 -1.98 12.17
CA GLY A 116 32.53 -1.24 13.09
C GLY A 116 33.39 -2.17 13.95
N THR A 117 34.12 -3.12 13.37
CA THR A 117 35.37 -3.75 13.86
C THR A 117 35.65 -4.99 13.00
N TYR A 118 36.65 -4.93 12.11
CA TYR A 118 37.78 -5.88 12.01
C TYR A 118 38.54 -5.62 10.68
N ASN A 119 39.79 -5.15 10.84
CA ASN A 119 40.92 -5.23 9.92
C ASN A 119 40.92 -4.40 8.61
N GLN A 120 41.36 -3.16 8.73
CA GLN A 120 42.42 -2.66 7.84
C GLN A 120 43.69 -2.46 8.68
N ASN A 121 44.51 -3.51 8.71
CA ASN A 121 45.90 -3.46 9.16
C ASN A 121 46.72 -2.77 8.05
N PRO A 122 47.58 -1.78 8.35
CA PRO A 122 48.46 -1.20 7.35
C PRO A 122 49.63 -2.15 7.06
N THR A 123 49.87 -2.44 5.80
CA THR A 123 51.19 -2.82 5.28
C THR A 123 51.44 -2.05 4.00
#